data_AF-A0A1G6G784-F1
#
_entry.id   AF-A0A1G6G784-F1
#
_cell.length_a   1.000
_cell.length_b   1.000
_cell.length_c   1.000
_cell.angle_alpha   90.00
_cell.angle_beta   90.00
_cell.angle_gamma   90.00
#
_symmetry.space_group_name_H-M   'P 1'
#
loop_
_entity.id
_entity.type
_entity.pdbx_description
1 polymer ?
#
loop_
_entity_poly.entity_id
_entity_poly.type
_entity_poly.pdbx_seq_one_letter_code
_entity_poly.pdbx_strand_id
1 'polypeptide(L)'
;MNRLNILIVTILFLLTTTGCAQQAERWSTEKANAWYASQKWPVGINYVAATAINQFEMWQEETFDPKTMELELGRAGELGFNTVRIFLHDMVWEADPAGFKQRLDTFLGICQKHGMRAIVTFFTNGGRFESPKLGVQPASVQGVHNSQWIQSPGAPSVNDPSTYPRLERYVKDVMTTFKADDRILLWCLYNEPENFKQKAHSMPLLREVFRWAREVNPSQPLSSPIWIYPGGHGTRSNLPIISFLGENCDVMTFHCYYGPEEMEKFIAFMRQFDRPVICQEYMGRPRSTFEEIMPILKREKVGAISWGLTAGKCNFHLQWSSKAGDPEPEIWFHDIFRLDGTPYSQQEIDFIKSMTSN
;
A
#
# COMPACT_ATOMS: atom_id res chain seq x y z
N MET A 1 -47.04 -30.92 -66.28
CA MET A 1 -45.56 -30.81 -66.36
C MET A 1 -45.12 -29.56 -65.62
N ASN A 2 -43.83 -29.47 -65.32
CA ASN A 2 -43.11 -28.38 -64.64
C ASN A 2 -43.29 -28.30 -63.12
N ARG A 3 -42.23 -28.75 -62.44
CA ARG A 3 -41.96 -28.62 -61.01
C ARG A 3 -41.59 -27.16 -60.72
N LEU A 4 -42.03 -26.60 -59.59
CA LEU A 4 -41.49 -25.35 -59.07
C LEU A 4 -40.54 -25.66 -57.91
N ASN A 5 -39.28 -25.25 -58.04
CA ASN A 5 -38.22 -25.58 -57.08
C ASN A 5 -38.25 -24.64 -55.86
N ILE A 6 -37.78 -25.21 -54.75
CA ILE A 6 -37.56 -24.53 -53.47
C ILE A 6 -36.45 -23.48 -53.59
N LEU A 7 -36.64 -22.31 -52.98
CA LEU A 7 -35.54 -21.52 -52.44
C LEU A 7 -35.98 -20.80 -51.14
N ILE A 8 -35.75 -21.45 -50.00
CA ILE A 8 -35.89 -20.80 -48.69
C ILE A 8 -34.54 -20.11 -48.40
N VAL A 9 -34.54 -18.78 -48.40
CA VAL A 9 -33.37 -17.98 -48.01
C VAL A 9 -33.44 -17.72 -46.51
N THR A 10 -32.75 -18.54 -45.73
CA THR A 10 -32.60 -18.34 -44.28
C THR A 10 -31.55 -17.26 -44.02
N ILE A 11 -31.98 -16.03 -43.73
CA ILE A 11 -31.07 -14.96 -43.30
C ILE A 11 -30.71 -15.19 -41.83
N LEU A 12 -29.50 -15.71 -41.58
CA LEU A 12 -28.92 -15.76 -40.24
C LEU A 12 -28.41 -14.35 -39.86
N PHE A 13 -29.15 -13.64 -39.01
CA PHE A 13 -28.62 -12.44 -38.35
C PHE A 13 -27.64 -12.86 -37.25
N LEU A 14 -26.35 -12.89 -37.58
CA LEU A 14 -25.26 -12.89 -36.61
C LEU A 14 -25.22 -11.53 -35.89
N LEU A 15 -25.98 -11.42 -34.81
CA LEU A 15 -25.84 -10.34 -33.83
C LEU A 15 -24.49 -10.50 -33.13
N THR A 16 -23.44 -9.92 -33.72
CA THR A 16 -22.18 -9.69 -33.03
C THR A 16 -22.43 -8.63 -31.95
N THR A 17 -22.76 -9.07 -30.74
CA THR A 17 -22.72 -8.22 -29.56
C THR A 17 -21.26 -7.85 -29.31
N THR A 18 -20.82 -6.73 -29.89
CA THR A 18 -19.63 -6.02 -29.43
C THR A 18 -19.92 -5.55 -28.01
N GLY A 19 -19.63 -6.41 -27.04
CA GLY A 19 -19.70 -6.08 -25.63
C GLY A 19 -18.71 -4.97 -25.37
N CYS A 20 -19.20 -3.72 -25.35
CA CYS A 20 -18.48 -2.63 -24.74
C CYS A 20 -18.31 -3.04 -23.27
N ALA A 21 -17.10 -3.48 -22.89
CA ALA A 21 -16.83 -3.89 -21.53
C ALA A 21 -17.10 -2.69 -20.63
N GLN A 22 -18.22 -2.72 -19.91
CA GLN A 22 -18.58 -1.62 -19.01
C GLN A 22 -17.47 -1.54 -17.95
N GLN A 23 -16.77 -0.40 -17.95
CA GLN A 23 -15.72 -0.15 -16.98
C GLN A 23 -16.28 -0.37 -15.58
N ALA A 24 -15.57 -1.12 -14.74
CA ALA A 24 -16.09 -1.41 -13.42
C ALA A 24 -16.24 -0.11 -12.63
N GLU A 25 -17.41 0.09 -12.05
CA GLU A 25 -17.65 1.25 -11.20
C GLU A 25 -17.01 1.04 -9.82
N ARG A 26 -16.99 2.12 -9.03
CA ARG A 26 -16.68 2.03 -7.60
C ARG A 26 -17.66 1.07 -6.93
N TRP A 27 -17.16 0.26 -6.00
CA TRP A 27 -18.00 -0.62 -5.22
C TRP A 27 -19.06 0.18 -4.47
N SER A 28 -20.29 -0.32 -4.45
CA SER A 28 -21.34 0.25 -3.60
C SER A 28 -20.93 0.19 -2.12
N THR A 29 -21.54 1.05 -1.32
CA THR A 29 -21.30 1.09 0.14
C THR A 29 -21.60 -0.27 0.79
N GLU A 30 -22.65 -0.95 0.36
CA GLU A 30 -23.04 -2.28 0.85
C GLU A 30 -21.98 -3.33 0.52
N LYS A 31 -21.44 -3.33 -0.72
CA LYS A 31 -20.37 -4.26 -1.12
C LYS A 31 -19.10 -4.02 -0.29
N ALA A 32 -18.71 -2.77 -0.09
CA ALA A 32 -17.54 -2.43 0.70
C ALA A 32 -17.72 -2.82 2.18
N ASN A 33 -18.86 -2.49 2.79
CA ASN A 33 -19.17 -2.84 4.17
C ASN A 33 -19.29 -4.36 4.39
N ALA A 34 -19.92 -5.10 3.46
CA ALA A 34 -20.00 -6.56 3.51
C ALA A 34 -18.62 -7.22 3.36
N TRP A 35 -17.77 -6.72 2.46
CA TRP A 35 -16.38 -7.17 2.33
C TRP A 35 -15.59 -6.94 3.63
N TYR A 36 -15.74 -5.78 4.27
CA TYR A 36 -14.99 -5.49 5.50
C TYR A 36 -15.51 -6.30 6.69
N ALA A 37 -16.82 -6.50 6.79
CA ALA A 37 -17.43 -7.32 7.83
C ALA A 37 -17.05 -8.81 7.76
N SER A 38 -16.60 -9.31 6.60
CA SER A 38 -16.05 -10.67 6.46
C SER A 38 -14.56 -10.78 6.76
N GLN A 39 -13.88 -9.67 7.08
CA GLN A 39 -12.47 -9.70 7.50
C GLN A 39 -12.34 -9.88 9.02
N LYS A 40 -11.26 -10.54 9.45
CA LYS A 40 -10.70 -10.27 10.77
C LYS A 40 -10.26 -8.80 10.82
N TRP A 41 -10.26 -8.18 12.00
CA TRP A 41 -9.75 -6.81 12.18
C TRP A 41 -8.35 -6.68 11.55
N PRO A 42 -8.17 -5.89 10.47
CA PRO A 42 -6.89 -5.82 9.78
C PRO A 42 -5.87 -5.14 10.68
N VAL A 43 -4.84 -5.86 11.09
CA VAL A 43 -3.81 -5.37 12.02
C VAL A 43 -2.44 -5.88 11.62
N GLY A 44 -1.45 -4.98 11.57
CA GLY A 44 -0.08 -5.32 11.25
C GLY A 44 0.76 -4.13 10.80
N ILE A 45 1.62 -4.32 9.80
CA ILE A 45 2.79 -3.45 9.57
C ILE A 45 2.99 -3.06 8.09
N ASN A 46 3.65 -1.92 7.86
CA ASN A 46 4.27 -1.56 6.59
C ASN A 46 5.67 -2.20 6.55
N TYR A 47 5.93 -2.98 5.52
CA TYR A 47 7.09 -3.85 5.43
C TYR A 47 8.07 -3.41 4.36
N VAL A 48 9.33 -3.35 4.77
CA VAL A 48 10.52 -3.39 3.93
C VAL A 48 11.48 -4.33 4.64
N ALA A 49 12.06 -5.30 3.92
CA ALA A 49 12.99 -6.25 4.53
C ALA A 49 14.20 -5.52 5.11
N ALA A 50 14.73 -5.96 6.26
CA ALA A 50 15.85 -5.25 6.88
C ALA A 50 17.13 -5.20 6.00
N THR A 51 17.26 -6.13 5.05
CA THR A 51 18.31 -6.19 4.03
C THR A 51 18.13 -5.21 2.87
N ALA A 52 16.98 -4.54 2.76
CA ALA A 52 16.65 -3.57 1.70
C ALA A 52 16.63 -2.12 2.20
N ILE A 53 17.26 -1.22 1.45
CA ILE A 53 17.25 0.24 1.69
C ILE A 53 16.03 0.94 1.05
N ASN A 54 15.44 0.33 0.02
CA ASN A 54 14.33 0.88 -0.74
C ASN A 54 13.64 -0.23 -1.59
N GLN A 55 12.61 0.17 -2.34
CA GLN A 55 11.81 -0.74 -3.19
C GLN A 55 12.61 -1.39 -4.33
N PHE A 56 13.73 -0.82 -4.79
CA PHE A 56 14.59 -1.50 -5.76
C PHE A 56 15.31 -2.68 -5.11
N GLU A 57 15.97 -2.45 -3.97
CA GLU A 57 16.69 -3.52 -3.29
C GLU A 57 15.75 -4.63 -2.77
N MET A 58 14.50 -4.28 -2.42
CA MET A 58 13.49 -5.25 -2.00
C MET A 58 13.01 -6.17 -3.14
N TRP A 59 13.03 -5.73 -4.41
CA TRP A 59 12.34 -6.44 -5.51
C TRP A 59 13.20 -6.78 -6.73
N GLN A 60 14.45 -6.34 -6.82
CA GLN A 60 15.40 -6.78 -7.84
C GLN A 60 15.79 -8.25 -7.63
N GLU A 61 16.10 -8.98 -8.71
CA GLU A 61 16.46 -10.40 -8.62
C GLU A 61 17.71 -10.63 -7.76
N GLU A 62 18.72 -9.78 -7.92
CA GLU A 62 20.03 -9.92 -7.29
C GLU A 62 20.02 -9.68 -5.77
N THR A 63 18.97 -9.04 -5.25
CA THR A 63 18.85 -8.64 -3.84
C THR A 63 17.55 -9.11 -3.17
N PHE A 64 16.67 -9.81 -3.90
CA PHE A 64 15.45 -10.39 -3.34
C PHE A 64 15.78 -11.50 -2.35
N ASP A 65 15.55 -11.24 -1.06
CA ASP A 65 15.89 -12.14 0.05
C ASP A 65 14.64 -12.72 0.72
N PRO A 66 14.02 -13.78 0.16
CA PRO A 66 12.83 -14.39 0.73
C PRO A 66 13.10 -15.05 2.09
N LYS A 67 14.36 -15.35 2.45
CA LYS A 67 14.70 -15.95 3.75
C LYS A 67 14.59 -14.94 4.88
N THR A 68 15.11 -13.73 4.67
CA THR A 68 14.90 -12.62 5.62
C THR A 68 13.43 -12.25 5.70
N MET A 69 12.71 -12.22 4.56
CA MET A 69 11.26 -11.96 4.56
C MET A 69 10.46 -13.00 5.34
N GLU A 70 10.79 -14.28 5.23
CA GLU A 70 10.15 -15.34 6.01
C GLU A 70 10.44 -15.22 7.51
N LEU A 71 11.69 -14.93 7.90
CA LEU A 71 12.06 -14.73 9.30
C LEU A 71 11.31 -13.56 9.94
N GLU A 72 11.24 -12.42 9.25
CA GLU A 72 10.63 -11.20 9.77
C GLU A 72 9.10 -11.28 9.80
N LEU A 73 8.47 -11.81 8.74
CA LEU A 73 7.02 -12.04 8.73
C LEU A 73 6.61 -13.16 9.71
N GLY A 74 7.50 -14.10 10.02
CA GLY A 74 7.36 -15.03 11.14
C GLY A 74 7.20 -14.30 12.48
N ARG A 75 8.14 -13.40 12.82
CA ARG A 75 8.09 -12.58 14.04
C ARG A 75 6.83 -11.71 14.10
N ALA A 76 6.44 -11.10 12.99
CA ALA A 76 5.19 -10.34 12.91
C ALA A 76 3.94 -11.23 13.10
N GLY A 77 3.95 -12.47 12.61
CA GLY A 77 2.88 -13.46 12.85
C GLY A 77 2.79 -13.89 14.31
N GLU A 78 3.91 -14.01 15.01
CA GLU A 78 3.98 -14.28 16.46
C GLU A 78 3.42 -13.12 17.32
N LEU A 79 3.36 -11.90 16.78
CA LEU A 79 2.65 -10.77 17.38
C LEU A 79 1.13 -10.81 17.14
N GLY A 80 0.63 -11.78 16.37
CA GLY A 80 -0.78 -11.87 15.96
C GLY A 80 -1.17 -10.90 14.84
N PHE A 81 -0.20 -10.30 14.14
CA PHE A 81 -0.49 -9.49 12.96
C PHE A 81 -0.99 -10.37 11.81
N ASN A 82 -1.98 -9.86 11.06
CA ASN A 82 -2.68 -10.56 9.98
C ASN A 82 -2.67 -9.79 8.66
N THR A 83 -2.06 -8.61 8.63
CA THR A 83 -2.00 -7.74 7.45
C THR A 83 -0.62 -7.15 7.30
N VAL A 84 -0.09 -7.15 6.08
CA VAL A 84 1.20 -6.52 5.75
C VAL A 84 1.04 -5.57 4.57
N ARG A 85 1.61 -4.36 4.62
CA ARG A 85 1.60 -3.41 3.50
C ARG A 85 2.99 -3.34 2.87
N ILE A 86 3.05 -3.48 1.55
CA ILE A 86 4.29 -3.44 0.76
C ILE A 86 4.23 -2.37 -0.34
N PHE A 87 5.41 -1.97 -0.81
CA PHE A 87 5.60 -0.96 -1.85
C PHE A 87 6.34 -1.58 -3.04
N LEU A 88 5.70 -1.54 -4.20
CA LEU A 88 6.24 -1.97 -5.48
C LEU A 88 6.94 -0.79 -6.19
N HIS A 89 7.61 -1.07 -7.33
CA HIS A 89 8.16 -0.01 -8.18
C HIS A 89 8.19 -0.40 -9.66
N ASP A 90 7.68 0.50 -10.50
CA ASP A 90 7.52 0.30 -11.94
C ASP A 90 8.83 0.01 -12.71
N MET A 91 9.96 0.63 -12.33
CA MET A 91 11.24 0.41 -13.01
C MET A 91 11.81 -0.99 -12.79
N VAL A 92 11.56 -1.63 -11.64
CA VAL A 92 11.99 -3.02 -11.39
C VAL A 92 11.16 -3.98 -12.24
N TRP A 93 9.87 -3.71 -12.37
CA TRP A 93 8.99 -4.47 -13.27
C TRP A 93 9.35 -4.25 -14.75
N GLU A 94 9.66 -3.03 -15.21
CA GLU A 94 9.99 -2.78 -16.63
C GLU A 94 11.29 -3.51 -17.04
N ALA A 95 12.22 -3.74 -16.10
CA ALA A 95 13.45 -4.50 -16.34
C ALA A 95 13.22 -6.02 -16.42
N ASP A 96 12.31 -6.56 -15.59
CA ASP A 96 11.98 -7.98 -15.55
C ASP A 96 10.50 -8.18 -15.13
N PRO A 97 9.55 -8.09 -16.09
CA PRO A 97 8.12 -8.19 -15.76
C PRO A 97 7.72 -9.56 -15.20
N ALA A 98 8.37 -10.62 -15.68
CA ALA A 98 8.01 -11.99 -15.34
C ALA A 98 8.55 -12.38 -13.96
N GLY A 99 9.86 -12.19 -13.72
CA GLY A 99 10.47 -12.48 -12.44
C GLY A 99 10.02 -11.51 -11.35
N PHE A 100 9.72 -10.25 -11.65
CA PHE A 100 9.10 -9.33 -10.66
C PHE A 100 7.78 -9.90 -10.12
N LYS A 101 6.92 -10.43 -11.00
CA LYS A 101 5.68 -11.08 -10.59
C LYS A 101 5.93 -12.40 -9.86
N GLN A 102 6.94 -13.18 -10.23
CA GLN A 102 7.34 -14.38 -9.47
C GLN A 102 7.85 -14.05 -8.05
N ARG A 103 8.59 -12.95 -7.89
CA ARG A 103 9.05 -12.45 -6.58
C ARG A 103 7.89 -11.95 -5.72
N LEU A 104 6.93 -11.25 -6.31
CA LEU A 104 5.67 -10.88 -5.63
C LEU A 104 4.84 -12.12 -5.23
N ASP A 105 4.68 -13.11 -6.12
CA ASP A 105 4.00 -14.37 -5.82
C ASP A 105 4.68 -15.13 -4.66
N THR A 106 6.01 -15.18 -4.66
CA THR A 106 6.82 -15.76 -3.57
C THR A 106 6.56 -15.04 -2.24
N PHE A 107 6.57 -13.70 -2.25
CA PHE A 107 6.26 -12.89 -1.07
C PHE A 107 4.82 -13.12 -0.55
N LEU A 108 3.84 -13.19 -1.44
CA LEU A 108 2.45 -13.50 -1.08
C LEU A 108 2.32 -14.91 -0.47
N GLY A 109 3.11 -15.88 -0.95
CA GLY A 109 3.22 -17.22 -0.35
C GLY A 109 3.77 -17.18 1.08
N ILE A 110 4.80 -16.36 1.35
CA ILE A 110 5.34 -16.14 2.70
C ILE A 110 4.27 -15.50 3.60
N CYS A 111 3.55 -14.47 3.11
CA CYS A 111 2.44 -13.86 3.85
C CYS A 111 1.40 -14.91 4.27
N GLN A 112 0.97 -15.74 3.32
CA GLN A 112 -0.02 -16.80 3.56
C GLN A 112 0.48 -17.82 4.59
N LYS A 113 1.75 -18.22 4.54
CA LYS A 113 2.38 -19.13 5.51
C LYS A 113 2.28 -18.60 6.95
N HIS A 114 2.38 -17.29 7.13
CA HIS A 114 2.28 -16.62 8.43
C HIS A 114 0.89 -16.03 8.72
N GLY A 115 -0.14 -16.45 7.97
CA GLY A 115 -1.54 -16.07 8.23
C GLY A 115 -1.89 -14.62 7.85
N MET A 116 -1.07 -13.97 7.02
CA MET A 116 -1.22 -12.57 6.62
C MET A 116 -1.78 -12.40 5.21
N ARG A 117 -2.47 -11.27 5.00
CA ARG A 117 -2.85 -10.77 3.67
C ARG A 117 -2.13 -9.46 3.34
N ALA A 118 -1.81 -9.25 2.07
CA ALA A 118 -1.03 -8.11 1.61
C ALA A 118 -1.89 -6.90 1.18
N ILE A 119 -1.53 -5.71 1.63
CA ILE A 119 -1.91 -4.43 1.00
C ILE A 119 -0.79 -4.09 0.01
N VAL A 120 -1.10 -4.12 -1.28
CA VAL A 120 -0.09 -3.93 -2.34
C VAL A 120 -0.12 -2.49 -2.85
N THR A 121 1.01 -1.78 -2.73
CA THR A 121 1.12 -0.36 -3.09
C THR A 121 1.88 -0.14 -4.39
N PHE A 122 1.28 0.54 -5.37
CA PHE A 122 1.90 0.76 -6.71
C PHE A 122 2.83 1.96 -6.79
N PHE A 123 2.34 3.13 -6.37
CA PHE A 123 3.02 4.41 -6.49
C PHE A 123 3.19 5.09 -5.13
N THR A 124 4.16 5.98 -5.00
CA THR A 124 4.41 6.76 -3.78
C THR A 124 5.05 8.10 -4.10
N ASN A 125 4.49 9.17 -3.54
CA ASN A 125 5.13 10.48 -3.50
C ASN A 125 6.12 10.62 -2.33
N GLY A 126 6.02 9.75 -1.31
CA GLY A 126 6.99 9.68 -0.22
C GLY A 126 8.36 9.20 -0.70
N GLY A 127 9.42 9.79 -0.14
CA GLY A 127 10.80 9.58 -0.54
C GLY A 127 11.59 10.89 -0.64
N ARG A 128 12.92 10.77 -0.68
CA ARG A 128 13.85 11.89 -0.90
C ARG A 128 15.06 11.52 -1.76
N PHE A 129 15.27 10.25 -2.08
CA PHE A 129 16.40 9.86 -2.92
C PHE A 129 16.12 10.24 -4.38
N GLU A 130 16.96 11.11 -4.92
CA GLU A 130 16.84 11.64 -6.28
C GLU A 130 17.56 10.72 -7.29
N SER A 131 17.00 10.62 -8.50
CA SER A 131 17.59 9.87 -9.62
C SER A 131 17.97 8.40 -9.31
N PRO A 132 17.08 7.59 -8.70
CA PRO A 132 17.39 6.20 -8.44
C PRO A 132 17.62 5.40 -9.73
N LYS A 133 18.49 4.40 -9.64
CA LYS A 133 18.88 3.53 -10.77
C LYS A 133 18.86 2.08 -10.32
N LEU A 134 18.55 1.19 -11.25
CA LEU A 134 18.60 -0.26 -11.03
C LEU A 134 20.05 -0.73 -10.79
N GLY A 135 20.18 -1.90 -10.19
CA GLY A 135 21.44 -2.49 -9.74
C GLY A 135 21.72 -2.22 -8.26
N VAL A 136 23.00 -2.13 -7.88
CA VAL A 136 23.41 -1.93 -6.49
C VAL A 136 22.89 -0.60 -5.96
N GLN A 137 22.08 -0.64 -4.90
CA GLN A 137 21.54 0.56 -4.26
C GLN A 137 22.56 1.22 -3.32
N PRO A 138 22.45 2.53 -3.04
CA PRO A 138 23.36 3.20 -2.12
C PRO A 138 23.27 2.62 -0.71
N ALA A 139 24.38 2.70 0.03
CA ALA A 139 24.40 2.32 1.44
C ALA A 139 23.47 3.22 2.28
N SER A 140 23.01 2.67 3.41
CA SER A 140 22.31 3.43 4.43
C SER A 140 23.23 4.52 5.00
N VAL A 141 22.68 5.71 5.24
CA VAL A 141 23.41 6.80 5.90
C VAL A 141 23.13 6.75 7.40
N GLN A 142 24.17 6.47 8.20
CA GLN A 142 24.08 6.44 9.67
C GLN A 142 23.47 7.73 10.21
N GLY A 143 22.52 7.60 11.14
CA GLY A 143 21.83 8.73 11.76
C GLY A 143 20.73 9.34 10.90
N VAL A 144 20.51 8.90 9.64
CA VAL A 144 19.44 9.44 8.77
C VAL A 144 18.29 8.44 8.64
N HIS A 145 17.12 8.84 9.14
CA HIS A 145 15.85 8.14 8.90
C HIS A 145 15.53 8.05 7.40
N ASN A 146 15.15 6.87 6.92
CA ASN A 146 14.65 6.59 5.57
C ASN A 146 15.60 7.06 4.45
N SER A 147 16.91 6.83 4.65
CA SER A 147 17.99 7.58 4.01
C SER A 147 18.05 7.52 2.48
N GLN A 148 17.60 6.44 1.82
CA GLN A 148 17.59 6.32 0.36
C GLN A 148 16.22 5.92 -0.23
N TRP A 149 15.12 6.29 0.43
CA TRP A 149 13.76 5.93 -0.03
C TRP A 149 13.33 6.71 -1.26
N ILE A 150 12.71 5.97 -2.18
CA ILE A 150 12.42 6.42 -3.55
C ILE A 150 10.93 6.63 -3.77
N GLN A 151 10.64 7.69 -4.53
CA GLN A 151 9.34 7.88 -5.13
C GLN A 151 9.13 6.87 -6.27
N SER A 152 7.91 6.37 -6.44
CA SER A 152 7.50 5.56 -7.60
C SER A 152 6.28 6.24 -8.22
N PRO A 153 6.28 6.61 -9.52
CA PRO A 153 7.34 6.45 -10.53
C PRO A 153 8.35 7.63 -10.58
N GLY A 154 8.37 8.47 -9.53
CA GLY A 154 9.20 9.68 -9.44
C GLY A 154 8.61 10.90 -10.15
N ALA A 155 8.89 12.09 -9.62
CA ALA A 155 8.31 13.35 -10.10
C ALA A 155 8.38 13.59 -11.64
N PRO A 156 9.46 13.24 -12.37
CA PRO A 156 9.49 13.39 -13.83
C PRO A 156 8.40 12.58 -14.52
N SER A 157 8.22 11.30 -14.14
CA SER A 157 7.18 10.44 -14.70
C SER A 157 5.78 10.87 -14.27
N VAL A 158 5.60 11.29 -13.01
CA VAL A 158 4.30 11.77 -12.49
C VAL A 158 3.78 12.98 -13.29
N ASN A 159 4.69 13.92 -13.59
CA ASN A 159 4.36 15.19 -14.23
C ASN A 159 4.31 15.13 -15.77
N ASP A 160 4.75 14.04 -16.38
CA ASP A 160 4.75 13.86 -17.84
C ASP A 160 3.82 12.70 -18.28
N PRO A 161 2.61 13.02 -18.79
CA PRO A 161 1.69 12.04 -19.37
C PRO A 161 2.27 11.19 -20.51
N SER A 162 3.36 11.61 -21.16
CA SER A 162 4.03 10.78 -22.17
C SER A 162 4.59 9.47 -21.61
N THR A 163 4.85 9.42 -20.30
CA THR A 163 5.33 8.22 -19.59
C THR A 163 4.21 7.25 -19.20
N TYR A 164 2.96 7.71 -19.18
CA TYR A 164 1.82 6.95 -18.66
C TYR A 164 1.57 5.62 -19.39
N PRO A 165 1.80 5.46 -20.70
CA PRO A 165 1.70 4.17 -21.37
C PRO A 165 2.63 3.08 -20.81
N ARG A 166 3.74 3.41 -20.14
CA ARG A 166 4.56 2.44 -19.38
C ARG A 166 3.86 2.04 -18.08
N LEU A 167 3.42 3.04 -17.33
CA LEU A 167 2.76 2.89 -16.04
C LEU A 167 1.43 2.13 -16.15
N GLU A 168 0.69 2.34 -17.24
CA GLU A 168 -0.53 1.60 -17.57
C GLU A 168 -0.24 0.10 -17.76
N ARG A 169 0.79 -0.25 -18.53
CA ARG A 169 1.20 -1.67 -18.70
C ARG A 169 1.60 -2.29 -17.37
N TYR A 170 2.42 -1.60 -16.58
CA TYR A 170 2.86 -2.06 -15.26
C TYR A 170 1.69 -2.37 -14.32
N VAL A 171 0.81 -1.40 -14.11
CA VAL A 171 -0.35 -1.54 -13.22
C VAL A 171 -1.28 -2.64 -13.73
N LYS A 172 -1.61 -2.64 -15.03
CA LYS A 172 -2.52 -3.64 -15.60
C LYS A 172 -1.93 -5.06 -15.58
N ASP A 173 -0.65 -5.24 -15.86
CA ASP A 173 0.00 -6.54 -15.88
C ASP A 173 0.05 -7.19 -14.49
N VAL A 174 0.49 -6.43 -13.48
CA VAL A 174 0.51 -6.90 -12.09
C VAL A 174 -0.92 -7.15 -11.59
N MET A 175 -1.83 -6.18 -11.71
CA MET A 175 -3.20 -6.35 -11.23
C MET A 175 -3.93 -7.48 -11.95
N THR A 176 -3.77 -7.65 -13.27
CA THR A 176 -4.43 -8.74 -14.03
C THR A 176 -3.93 -10.11 -13.58
N THR A 177 -2.63 -10.23 -13.29
CA THR A 177 -2.02 -11.49 -12.81
C THR A 177 -2.61 -11.92 -11.46
N PHE A 178 -2.83 -10.98 -10.54
CA PHE A 178 -3.30 -11.25 -9.17
C PHE A 178 -4.76 -10.85 -8.90
N LYS A 179 -5.57 -10.60 -9.94
CA LYS A 179 -6.92 -10.00 -9.83
C LYS A 179 -7.95 -10.81 -9.03
N ALA A 180 -7.66 -12.07 -8.73
CA ALA A 180 -8.51 -12.98 -7.98
C ALA A 180 -7.73 -13.67 -6.83
N ASP A 181 -6.57 -13.13 -6.45
CA ASP A 181 -5.70 -13.70 -5.42
C ASP A 181 -6.14 -13.26 -4.00
N ASP A 182 -6.70 -14.18 -3.23
CA ASP A 182 -7.15 -13.90 -1.87
C ASP A 182 -6.00 -13.61 -0.89
N ARG A 183 -4.73 -13.86 -1.24
CA ARG A 183 -3.56 -13.42 -0.45
C ARG A 183 -3.42 -11.90 -0.43
N ILE A 184 -4.01 -11.18 -1.39
CA ILE A 184 -4.10 -9.72 -1.39
C ILE A 184 -5.37 -9.31 -0.63
N LEU A 185 -5.23 -8.39 0.34
CA LEU A 185 -6.35 -7.78 1.06
C LEU A 185 -7.00 -6.67 0.23
N LEU A 186 -6.21 -5.71 -0.25
CA LEU A 186 -6.65 -4.56 -1.05
C LEU A 186 -5.49 -3.95 -1.85
N TRP A 187 -5.83 -3.17 -2.88
CA TRP A 187 -4.86 -2.45 -3.72
C TRP A 187 -4.73 -0.98 -3.29
N CYS A 188 -3.52 -0.56 -2.89
CA CYS A 188 -3.19 0.83 -2.57
C CYS A 188 -2.58 1.49 -3.83
N LEU A 189 -3.40 2.17 -4.63
CA LEU A 189 -2.99 2.62 -5.96
C LEU A 189 -1.94 3.73 -5.93
N TYR A 190 -1.96 4.59 -4.91
CA TYR A 190 -1.03 5.71 -4.78
C TYR A 190 -0.83 6.11 -3.31
N ASN A 191 0.40 6.08 -2.81
CA ASN A 191 0.78 6.49 -1.47
C ASN A 191 1.09 7.99 -1.38
N GLU A 192 0.63 8.64 -0.30
CA GLU A 192 0.77 10.07 -0.03
C GLU A 192 0.49 10.99 -1.25
N PRO A 193 -0.62 10.84 -2.00
CA PRO A 193 -0.83 11.59 -3.25
C PRO A 193 -0.81 13.12 -3.03
N GLU A 194 -1.12 13.61 -1.84
CA GLU A 194 -1.08 15.03 -1.47
C GLU A 194 0.35 15.58 -1.23
N ASN A 195 1.37 14.71 -1.10
CA ASN A 195 2.73 15.10 -0.77
C ASN A 195 3.49 15.66 -1.99
N PHE A 196 3.39 16.97 -2.21
CA PHE A 196 4.08 17.66 -3.31
C PHE A 196 5.50 18.16 -2.97
N LYS A 197 6.09 17.77 -1.83
CA LYS A 197 7.41 18.28 -1.40
C LYS A 197 8.51 18.02 -2.43
N GLN A 198 8.47 16.87 -3.10
CA GLN A 198 9.37 16.50 -4.18
C GLN A 198 8.79 16.81 -5.59
N LYS A 199 7.90 17.79 -5.70
CA LYS A 199 7.36 18.30 -6.98
C LYS A 199 6.58 17.28 -7.83
N ALA A 200 6.12 16.17 -7.24
CA ALA A 200 5.31 15.16 -7.91
C ALA A 200 3.82 15.51 -7.85
N HIS A 201 3.27 16.14 -8.89
CA HIS A 201 1.89 16.60 -8.94
C HIS A 201 0.94 15.45 -9.32
N SER A 202 0.69 14.56 -8.36
CA SER A 202 0.03 13.24 -8.53
C SER A 202 -1.32 13.23 -9.25
N MET A 203 -2.12 14.31 -9.18
CA MET A 203 -3.56 14.28 -9.51
C MET A 203 -3.90 13.71 -10.91
N PRO A 204 -3.17 14.00 -12.01
CA PRO A 204 -3.46 13.39 -13.31
C PRO A 204 -3.16 11.88 -13.32
N LEU A 205 -1.99 11.46 -12.81
CA LEU A 205 -1.65 10.03 -12.69
C LEU A 205 -2.57 9.29 -11.70
N LEU A 206 -3.04 9.95 -10.65
CA LEU A 206 -3.99 9.42 -9.68
C LEU A 206 -5.33 9.08 -10.35
N ARG A 207 -5.81 9.93 -11.27
CA ARG A 207 -7.02 9.62 -12.06
C ARG A 207 -6.80 8.42 -12.98
N GLU A 208 -5.66 8.38 -13.66
CA GLU A 208 -5.34 7.30 -14.59
C GLU A 208 -5.13 5.95 -13.90
N VAL A 209 -4.42 5.88 -12.75
CA VAL A 209 -4.23 4.60 -12.04
C VAL A 209 -5.55 4.02 -11.52
N PHE A 210 -6.50 4.86 -11.09
CA PHE A 210 -7.86 4.41 -10.77
C PHE A 210 -8.59 3.93 -12.03
N ARG A 211 -8.50 4.65 -13.15
CA ARG A 211 -9.08 4.23 -14.46
C ARG A 211 -8.58 2.84 -14.86
N TRP A 212 -7.26 2.62 -14.83
CA TRP A 212 -6.62 1.35 -15.18
C TRP A 212 -7.04 0.21 -14.26
N ALA A 213 -7.07 0.44 -12.95
CA ALA A 213 -7.47 -0.56 -11.98
C ALA A 213 -8.96 -0.95 -12.11
N ARG A 214 -9.83 0.00 -12.46
CA ARG A 214 -11.25 -0.28 -12.81
C ARG A 214 -11.41 -1.07 -14.11
N GLU A 215 -10.53 -0.88 -15.09
CA GLU A 215 -10.52 -1.68 -16.32
C GLU A 215 -10.04 -3.12 -16.10
N VAL A 216 -9.15 -3.36 -15.12
CA VAL A 216 -8.77 -4.73 -14.70
C VAL A 216 -9.89 -5.41 -13.89
N ASN A 217 -10.63 -4.63 -13.10
CA ASN A 217 -11.74 -5.07 -12.23
C ASN A 217 -11.34 -6.24 -11.29
N PRO A 218 -10.41 -6.01 -10.33
CA PRO A 218 -10.03 -7.02 -9.35
C PRO A 218 -11.14 -7.38 -8.36
N SER A 219 -11.03 -8.56 -7.73
CA SER A 219 -11.92 -9.01 -6.65
C SER A 219 -11.69 -8.26 -5.34
N GLN A 220 -10.51 -7.66 -5.14
CA GLN A 220 -10.13 -6.90 -3.95
C GLN A 220 -10.45 -5.39 -4.13
N PRO A 221 -10.76 -4.64 -3.05
CA PRO A 221 -11.10 -3.23 -3.16
C PRO A 221 -9.90 -2.35 -3.53
N LEU A 222 -10.19 -1.23 -4.18
CA LEU A 222 -9.21 -0.18 -4.51
C LEU A 222 -9.20 0.93 -3.45
N SER A 223 -8.02 1.42 -3.10
CA SER A 223 -7.85 2.56 -2.21
C SER A 223 -6.61 3.40 -2.51
N SER A 224 -6.55 4.59 -1.93
CA SER A 224 -5.38 5.47 -1.84
C SER A 224 -5.60 6.40 -0.63
N PRO A 225 -4.61 6.55 0.27
CA PRO A 225 -4.78 7.22 1.54
C PRO A 225 -4.89 8.74 1.43
N ILE A 226 -5.73 9.33 2.29
CA ILE A 226 -5.66 10.75 2.65
C ILE A 226 -4.46 10.91 3.60
N TRP A 227 -3.50 11.75 3.23
CA TRP A 227 -2.18 11.79 3.87
C TRP A 227 -2.18 12.62 5.16
N ILE A 228 -2.88 13.76 5.14
CA ILE A 228 -2.92 14.70 6.26
C ILE A 228 -4.38 15.02 6.57
N TYR A 229 -4.70 15.10 7.87
CA TYR A 229 -6.01 15.53 8.33
C TYR A 229 -6.39 16.91 7.75
N PRO A 230 -7.52 17.06 7.05
CA PRO A 230 -7.87 18.34 6.43
C PRO A 230 -8.06 19.48 7.45
N GLY A 231 -7.45 20.64 7.21
CA GLY A 231 -7.32 21.74 8.16
C GLY A 231 -6.30 21.52 9.28
N GLY A 232 -5.64 20.35 9.35
CA GLY A 232 -4.67 20.00 10.37
C GLY A 232 -3.33 20.72 10.25
N HIS A 233 -2.74 21.04 11.40
CA HIS A 233 -1.33 21.45 11.56
C HIS A 233 -0.85 22.58 10.65
N GLY A 234 -1.74 23.53 10.32
CA GLY A 234 -1.44 24.67 9.45
C GLY A 234 -1.19 24.31 7.99
N THR A 235 -1.50 23.07 7.58
CA THR A 235 -1.32 22.62 6.19
C THR A 235 -2.49 23.04 5.32
N ARG A 236 -2.22 23.43 4.07
CA ARG A 236 -3.27 23.66 3.07
C ARG A 236 -3.73 22.33 2.51
N SER A 237 -4.93 21.90 2.87
CA SER A 237 -5.53 20.66 2.40
C SER A 237 -5.70 20.64 0.88
N ASN A 238 -5.40 19.51 0.26
CA ASN A 238 -5.58 19.33 -1.17
C ASN A 238 -7.00 18.82 -1.46
N LEU A 239 -7.99 19.70 -1.26
CA LEU A 239 -9.42 19.36 -1.42
C LEU A 239 -9.75 18.67 -2.76
N PRO A 240 -9.15 19.03 -3.92
CA PRO A 240 -9.34 18.27 -5.15
C PRO A 240 -8.94 16.79 -5.07
N ILE A 241 -7.79 16.48 -4.45
CA ILE A 241 -7.36 15.08 -4.24
C ILE A 241 -8.28 14.39 -3.22
N ILE A 242 -8.57 15.05 -2.10
CA ILE A 242 -9.45 14.51 -1.04
C ILE A 242 -10.84 14.16 -1.60
N SER A 243 -11.44 15.04 -2.41
CA SER A 243 -12.73 14.80 -3.08
C SER A 243 -12.62 13.60 -4.02
N PHE A 244 -11.60 13.55 -4.87
CA PHE A 244 -11.39 12.43 -5.80
C PHE A 244 -11.24 11.09 -5.07
N LEU A 245 -10.46 11.03 -3.99
CA LEU A 245 -10.32 9.83 -3.16
C LEU A 245 -11.66 9.44 -2.52
N GLY A 246 -12.35 10.42 -1.92
CA GLY A 246 -13.70 10.26 -1.36
C GLY A 246 -14.76 9.83 -2.37
N GLU A 247 -14.56 10.11 -3.66
CA GLU A 247 -15.42 9.73 -4.78
C GLU A 247 -15.05 8.38 -5.42
N ASN A 248 -13.80 7.89 -5.29
CA ASN A 248 -13.28 6.76 -6.09
C ASN A 248 -12.76 5.56 -5.28
N CYS A 249 -12.36 5.71 -4.01
CA CYS A 249 -11.87 4.62 -3.16
C CYS A 249 -13.02 3.69 -2.71
N ASP A 250 -12.89 2.37 -2.89
CA ASP A 250 -13.89 1.41 -2.42
C ASP A 250 -13.93 1.35 -0.89
N VAL A 251 -12.74 1.35 -0.30
CA VAL A 251 -12.44 1.39 1.14
C VAL A 251 -11.61 2.64 1.38
N MET A 252 -11.94 3.40 2.41
CA MET A 252 -11.20 4.63 2.72
C MET A 252 -9.95 4.33 3.55
N THR A 253 -8.84 4.99 3.25
CA THR A 253 -7.63 4.87 4.06
C THR A 253 -7.02 6.23 4.37
N PHE A 254 -6.23 6.29 5.43
CA PHE A 254 -5.57 7.50 5.89
C PHE A 254 -4.29 7.18 6.66
N HIS A 255 -3.44 8.19 6.86
CA HIS A 255 -2.26 8.11 7.71
C HIS A 255 -2.45 9.01 8.94
N CYS A 256 -2.03 8.57 10.12
CA CYS A 256 -2.00 9.41 11.31
C CYS A 256 -0.89 8.96 12.28
N TYR A 257 0.19 9.74 12.30
CA TYR A 257 1.32 9.58 13.22
C TYR A 257 1.15 10.38 14.53
N TYR A 258 -0.04 10.94 14.76
CA TYR A 258 -0.38 11.84 15.87
C TYR A 258 -1.07 11.08 17.00
N GLY A 259 -1.23 11.74 18.16
CA GLY A 259 -1.80 11.13 19.36
C GLY A 259 -3.31 10.85 19.27
N PRO A 260 -3.91 10.34 20.37
CA PRO A 260 -5.32 9.99 20.47
C PRO A 260 -6.32 11.02 19.92
N GLU A 261 -6.13 12.30 20.25
CA GLU A 261 -7.09 13.35 19.90
C GLU A 261 -7.17 13.58 18.38
N GLU A 262 -6.03 13.68 17.70
CA GLU A 262 -5.99 13.74 16.24
C GLU A 262 -6.44 12.44 15.57
N MET A 263 -6.13 11.29 16.15
CA MET A 263 -6.59 9.99 15.63
C MET A 263 -8.13 9.92 15.62
N GLU A 264 -8.79 10.25 16.73
CA GLU A 264 -10.26 10.26 16.80
C GLU A 264 -10.89 11.30 15.86
N LYS A 265 -10.31 12.51 15.75
CA LYS A 265 -10.73 13.54 14.78
C LYS A 265 -10.63 13.04 13.34
N PHE A 266 -9.54 12.39 12.98
CA PHE A 266 -9.37 11.86 11.63
C PHE A 266 -10.37 10.74 11.35
N ILE A 267 -10.56 9.79 12.29
CA ILE A 267 -11.58 8.74 12.16
C ILE A 267 -12.98 9.35 11.96
N ALA A 268 -13.36 10.36 12.74
CA ALA A 268 -14.65 11.05 12.61
C ALA A 268 -14.84 11.72 11.24
N PHE A 269 -13.77 12.27 10.65
CA PHE A 269 -13.76 12.76 9.28
C PHE A 269 -13.87 11.62 8.25
N MET A 270 -13.13 10.52 8.41
CA MET A 270 -13.19 9.38 7.48
C MET A 270 -14.57 8.71 7.46
N ARG A 271 -15.34 8.78 8.55
CA ARG A 271 -16.73 8.29 8.61
C ARG A 271 -17.68 9.02 7.66
N GLN A 272 -17.40 10.26 7.27
CA GLN A 272 -18.30 11.03 6.39
C GLN A 272 -18.40 10.44 4.96
N PHE A 273 -17.48 9.54 4.58
CA PHE A 273 -17.51 8.83 3.30
C PHE A 273 -18.36 7.54 3.31
N ASP A 274 -19.01 7.22 4.44
CA ASP A 274 -19.90 6.06 4.65
C ASP A 274 -19.30 4.71 4.18
N ARG A 275 -18.03 4.48 4.51
CA ARG A 275 -17.25 3.32 4.05
C ARG A 275 -16.38 2.73 5.14
N PRO A 276 -15.90 1.49 4.97
CA PRO A 276 -14.87 0.93 5.83
C PRO A 276 -13.60 1.78 5.82
N VAL A 277 -12.89 1.81 6.94
CA VAL A 277 -11.72 2.66 7.14
C VAL A 277 -10.54 1.83 7.64
N ILE A 278 -9.35 2.04 7.06
CA ILE A 278 -8.08 1.47 7.54
C ILE A 278 -7.06 2.59 7.68
N CYS A 279 -6.49 2.76 8.87
CA CYS A 279 -5.28 3.55 9.08
C CYS A 279 -4.10 2.76 8.48
N GLN A 280 -3.58 3.22 7.36
CA GLN A 280 -2.49 2.54 6.63
C GLN A 280 -1.10 2.87 7.17
N GLU A 281 -0.98 3.97 7.92
CA GLU A 281 0.26 4.36 8.59
C GLU A 281 -0.04 5.10 9.92
N TYR A 282 0.24 4.43 11.03
CA TYR A 282 0.74 5.00 12.30
C TYR A 282 2.10 4.29 12.55
N MET A 283 2.75 4.19 13.70
CA MET A 283 2.90 5.07 14.85
C MET A 283 4.11 5.99 14.62
N GLY A 284 4.40 6.92 15.53
CA GLY A 284 5.71 7.56 15.60
C GLY A 284 6.05 7.96 17.03
N ARG A 285 6.79 7.13 17.78
CA ARG A 285 7.08 7.40 19.20
C ARG A 285 8.01 8.63 19.36
N PRO A 286 7.86 9.46 20.40
CA PRO A 286 6.88 9.39 21.48
C PRO A 286 5.55 10.09 21.16
N ARG A 287 5.31 10.49 19.90
CA ARG A 287 4.09 11.22 19.50
C ARG A 287 2.84 10.35 19.45
N SER A 288 3.02 9.07 19.14
CA SER A 288 2.00 8.04 19.18
C SER A 288 2.62 6.69 19.53
N THR A 289 1.97 5.97 20.44
CA THR A 289 2.35 4.61 20.89
C THR A 289 1.32 3.56 20.47
N PHE A 290 1.62 2.27 20.61
CA PHE A 290 0.62 1.23 20.31
C PHE A 290 -0.48 1.24 21.39
N GLU A 291 -0.06 1.42 22.64
CA GLU A 291 -0.84 1.52 23.86
C GLU A 291 -1.94 2.59 23.77
N GLU A 292 -1.63 3.74 23.18
CA GLU A 292 -2.58 4.84 22.98
C GLU A 292 -3.48 4.64 21.75
N ILE A 293 -2.95 4.08 20.66
CA ILE A 293 -3.60 4.13 19.35
C ILE A 293 -4.36 2.85 18.98
N MET A 294 -3.82 1.66 19.29
CA MET A 294 -4.50 0.40 18.96
C MET A 294 -5.89 0.27 19.64
N PRO A 295 -6.11 0.70 20.89
CA PRO A 295 -7.43 0.61 21.51
C PRO A 295 -8.49 1.45 20.78
N ILE A 296 -8.10 2.64 20.31
CA ILE A 296 -8.97 3.52 19.51
C ILE A 296 -9.30 2.83 18.19
N LEU A 297 -8.29 2.39 17.43
CA LEU A 297 -8.49 1.73 16.14
C LEU A 297 -9.35 0.45 16.28
N LYS A 298 -9.12 -0.38 17.31
CA LYS A 298 -9.92 -1.60 17.56
C LYS A 298 -11.36 -1.27 17.93
N ARG A 299 -11.58 -0.31 18.85
CA ARG A 299 -12.91 0.14 19.30
C ARG A 299 -13.72 0.72 18.14
N GLU A 300 -13.10 1.55 17.32
CA GLU A 300 -13.70 2.15 16.13
C GLU A 300 -13.79 1.17 14.94
N LYS A 301 -13.32 -0.08 15.09
CA LYS A 301 -13.26 -1.08 14.00
C LYS A 301 -12.50 -0.58 12.77
N VAL A 302 -11.51 0.29 12.95
CA VAL A 302 -10.63 0.84 11.90
C VAL A 302 -9.40 -0.06 11.81
N GLY A 303 -9.03 -0.52 10.62
CA GLY A 303 -7.82 -1.33 10.46
C GLY A 303 -6.56 -0.57 10.88
N ALA A 304 -5.57 -1.26 11.44
CA ALA A 304 -4.41 -0.68 12.10
C ALA A 304 -3.10 -1.20 11.51
N ILE A 305 -2.52 -0.47 10.56
CA ILE A 305 -1.23 -0.80 9.95
C ILE A 305 -0.16 0.20 10.44
N SER A 306 0.75 -0.24 11.31
CA SER A 306 1.86 0.59 11.80
C SER A 306 3.03 0.61 10.79
N TRP A 307 3.97 1.52 10.96
CA TRP A 307 5.17 1.63 10.14
C TRP A 307 6.33 0.87 10.78
N GLY A 308 7.19 0.27 9.96
CA GLY A 308 8.38 -0.44 10.43
C GLY A 308 8.08 -1.81 11.04
N LEU A 309 9.14 -2.57 11.25
CA LEU A 309 9.10 -3.89 11.90
C LEU A 309 10.47 -4.23 12.48
N THR A 310 11.50 -4.23 11.64
CA THR A 310 12.88 -4.52 12.03
C THR A 310 13.79 -3.35 11.69
N ALA A 311 14.65 -2.95 12.63
CA ALA A 311 15.68 -1.94 12.45
C ALA A 311 16.76 -2.38 11.45
N GLY A 312 16.45 -2.27 10.16
CA GLY A 312 17.34 -2.55 9.03
C GLY A 312 17.81 -1.30 8.30
N LYS A 313 18.28 -1.48 7.06
CA LYS A 313 18.94 -0.44 6.25
C LYS A 313 18.14 0.87 6.14
N CYS A 314 16.80 0.80 6.09
CA CYS A 314 15.93 1.98 6.01
C CYS A 314 15.99 2.90 7.25
N ASN A 315 16.51 2.45 8.40
CA ASN A 315 16.61 3.24 9.64
C ASN A 315 15.26 3.79 10.14
N PHE A 316 14.17 3.02 10.08
CA PHE A 316 12.84 3.50 10.51
C PHE A 316 12.73 3.73 12.02
N HIS A 317 13.57 3.07 12.83
CA HIS A 317 13.78 3.37 14.25
C HIS A 317 14.31 4.80 14.53
N LEU A 318 14.90 5.49 13.55
CA LEU A 318 15.36 6.87 13.72
C LEU A 318 14.23 7.89 13.51
N GLN A 319 14.31 9.04 14.16
CA GLN A 319 13.33 10.13 14.06
C GLN A 319 13.43 10.87 12.72
N TRP A 320 12.33 11.42 12.18
CA TRP A 320 12.36 12.26 10.95
C TRP A 320 13.30 13.48 11.01
N SER A 321 13.63 13.95 12.22
CA SER A 321 14.52 15.08 12.49
C SER A 321 16.00 14.69 12.63
N SER A 322 16.33 13.39 12.61
CA SER A 322 17.69 12.89 12.79
C SER A 322 18.59 13.25 11.60
N LYS A 323 19.89 13.36 11.86
CA LYS A 323 20.91 13.86 10.93
C LYS A 323 22.06 12.87 10.81
N ALA A 324 22.82 13.01 9.72
CA ALA A 324 23.99 12.17 9.47
C ALA A 324 24.98 12.23 10.64
N GLY A 325 25.28 11.07 11.22
CA GLY A 325 26.16 10.93 12.39
C GLY A 325 25.46 10.96 13.76
N ASP A 326 24.15 11.21 13.83
CA ASP A 326 23.39 11.06 15.08
C ASP A 326 23.47 9.61 15.60
N PRO A 327 23.50 9.40 16.93
CA PRO A 327 23.48 8.07 17.54
C PRO A 327 22.10 7.40 17.41
N GLU A 328 22.02 6.12 17.79
CA GLU A 328 20.73 5.45 18.03
C GLU A 328 19.94 6.22 19.12
N PRO A 329 18.65 6.55 18.90
CA PRO A 329 17.85 7.26 19.88
C PRO A 329 17.40 6.33 21.01
N GLU A 330 17.31 6.87 22.23
CA GLU A 330 16.72 6.19 23.38
C GLU A 330 15.26 5.76 23.11
N ILE A 331 14.50 6.59 22.39
CA ILE A 331 13.14 6.30 21.95
C ILE A 331 13.13 6.05 20.43
N TRP A 332 12.98 4.77 20.06
CA TRP A 332 12.82 4.33 18.68
C TRP A 332 11.51 4.83 18.06
N PHE A 333 11.56 5.32 16.83
CA PHE A 333 10.44 5.98 16.18
C PHE A 333 9.35 5.02 15.68
N HIS A 334 9.71 4.02 14.87
CA HIS A 334 8.77 3.09 14.24
C HIS A 334 9.03 1.61 14.56
N ASP A 335 10.23 1.10 14.28
CA ASP A 335 10.51 -0.34 14.32
C ASP A 335 10.22 -0.99 15.69
N ILE A 336 10.04 -2.32 15.68
CA ILE A 336 9.61 -3.13 16.83
C ILE A 336 10.77 -4.07 17.28
N PHE A 337 11.59 -4.55 16.34
CA PHE A 337 12.66 -5.52 16.58
C PHE A 337 14.03 -5.02 16.09
N ARG A 338 15.08 -5.51 16.74
CA ARG A 338 16.45 -5.55 16.20
C ARG A 338 16.61 -6.72 15.22
N LEU A 339 17.69 -6.71 14.45
CA LEU A 339 18.00 -7.75 13.45
C LEU A 339 17.99 -9.17 14.03
N ASP A 340 18.56 -9.34 15.23
CA ASP A 340 18.59 -10.59 15.99
C ASP A 340 17.21 -11.06 16.48
N GLY A 341 16.20 -10.19 16.46
CA GLY A 341 14.85 -10.43 16.95
C GLY A 341 14.61 -9.93 18.38
N THR A 342 15.62 -9.34 19.03
CA THR A 342 15.44 -8.70 20.33
C THR A 342 14.48 -7.51 20.17
N PRO A 343 13.38 -7.42 20.94
CA PRO A 343 12.44 -6.32 20.80
C PRO A 343 13.03 -4.99 21.27
N TYR A 344 12.46 -3.90 20.77
CA TYR A 344 12.68 -2.56 21.31
C TYR A 344 12.18 -2.46 22.76
N SER A 345 10.95 -2.91 23.01
CA SER A 345 10.31 -2.96 24.33
C SER A 345 9.51 -4.25 24.50
N GLN A 346 9.80 -5.04 25.53
CA GLN A 346 9.02 -6.25 25.83
C GLN A 346 7.57 -5.91 26.23
N GLN A 347 7.36 -4.80 26.94
CA GLN A 347 6.03 -4.32 27.32
C GLN A 347 5.15 -4.07 26.10
N GLU A 348 5.73 -3.51 25.04
CA GLU A 348 5.04 -3.23 23.78
C GLU A 348 4.68 -4.54 23.05
N ILE A 349 5.59 -5.52 23.03
CA ILE A 349 5.32 -6.87 22.48
C ILE A 349 4.14 -7.53 23.20
N ASP A 350 4.14 -7.48 24.53
CA ASP A 350 3.08 -8.07 25.36
C ASP A 350 1.75 -7.35 25.15
N PHE A 351 1.78 -6.02 25.05
CA PHE A 351 0.61 -5.19 24.72
C PHE A 351 0.05 -5.52 23.32
N ILE A 352 0.89 -5.53 22.27
CA ILE A 352 0.46 -5.89 20.91
C ILE A 352 -0.20 -7.26 20.92
N LYS A 353 0.43 -8.28 21.54
CA LYS A 353 -0.13 -9.63 21.65
C LYS A 353 -1.47 -9.66 22.38
N SER A 354 -1.64 -8.86 23.43
CA SER A 354 -2.94 -8.72 24.12
C SER A 354 -4.03 -8.09 23.24
N MET A 355 -3.64 -7.19 22.32
CA MET A 355 -4.56 -6.51 21.40
C MET A 355 -4.91 -7.34 20.17
N THR A 356 -4.04 -8.26 19.74
CA THR A 356 -4.24 -9.14 18.58
C THR A 356 -4.79 -10.52 18.93
N SER A 357 -4.64 -10.95 20.18
CA SER A 357 -5.38 -12.11 20.73
C SER A 357 -6.89 -11.85 20.66
N ASN A 358 -7.65 -12.88 20.28
CA ASN A 358 -9.12 -12.85 20.24
C ASN A 358 -9.70 -13.24 21.61
#